data_AF-A0A3M2WW50-F1
#
_entry.id   AF-A0A3M2WW50-F1
#
_cell.length_a   1.000
_cell.length_b   1.000
_cell.length_c   1.000
_cell.angle_alpha   90.00
_cell.angle_beta   90.00
_cell.angle_gamma   90.00
#
_symmetry.space_group_name_H-M   'P 1'
#
loop_
_entity.id
_entity.type
_entity.pdbx_description
1 polymer ?
#
loop_
_entity_poly.entity_id
_entity_poly.type
_entity_poly.pdbx_seq_one_letter_code
_entity_poly.pdbx_strand_id
1 'polypeptide(L)'
;MKDMINHRTQKMHAQQVLEHLAYGLAQPIALPRETIEEVLREAIMDGRLEPGERLTQQAIANAFQVSRMPVREALRSLETQGYIATEYHKSYRVTNGHDLPQCGHLPGLLRCVAERHTQLGDLESKVAFENEILHVLGRLRPTPC
;
A
#
# COMPACT_ATOMS: atom_id res chain seq x y z
N MET A 1 11.89 21.16 5.80
CA MET A 1 11.09 22.33 5.36
C MET A 1 10.59 22.12 3.92
N LYS A 2 9.98 20.95 3.62
CA LYS A 2 9.36 20.67 2.30
C LYS A 2 7.96 20.04 2.40
N ASP A 3 7.46 19.79 3.61
CA ASP A 3 6.36 18.83 3.81
C ASP A 3 4.95 19.43 3.81
N MET A 4 4.81 20.76 3.70
CA MET A 4 3.49 21.40 3.90
C MET A 4 2.65 21.58 2.61
N ILE A 5 3.25 21.46 1.42
CA ILE A 5 2.58 21.72 0.14
C ILE A 5 2.03 20.43 -0.51
N ASN A 6 2.54 19.25 -0.16
CA ASN A 6 2.27 18.03 -0.91
C ASN A 6 0.91 17.37 -0.61
N HIS A 7 0.40 17.49 0.62
CA HIS A 7 -0.78 16.72 1.05
C HIS A 7 -2.10 17.15 0.39
N ARG A 8 -2.25 18.41 -0.02
CA ARG A 8 -3.44 18.86 -0.78
C ARG A 8 -3.43 18.31 -2.20
N THR A 9 -2.28 18.34 -2.85
CA THR A 9 -2.10 17.82 -4.22
C THR A 9 -2.25 16.31 -4.27
N GLN A 10 -1.60 15.57 -3.35
CA GLN A 10 -1.73 14.11 -3.21
C GLN A 10 -3.19 13.69 -2.97
N LYS A 11 -3.93 14.46 -2.17
CA LYS A 11 -5.36 14.19 -1.93
C LYS A 11 -6.21 14.37 -3.19
N MET A 12 -5.90 15.35 -4.04
CA MET A 12 -6.62 15.55 -5.30
C MET A 12 -6.30 14.45 -6.31
N HIS A 13 -5.02 14.06 -6.44
CA HIS A 13 -4.59 13.01 -7.36
C HIS A 13 -5.24 11.66 -7.02
N ALA A 14 -5.09 11.18 -5.78
CA ALA A 14 -5.71 9.93 -5.35
C ALA A 14 -7.24 9.92 -5.56
N GLN A 15 -7.93 11.03 -5.31
CA GLN A 15 -9.37 11.13 -5.54
C GLN A 15 -9.74 10.97 -7.02
N GLN A 16 -9.00 11.63 -7.93
CA GLN A 16 -9.21 11.52 -9.37
C GLN A 16 -8.96 10.09 -9.86
N VAL A 17 -7.90 9.44 -9.36
CA VAL A 17 -7.59 8.05 -9.68
C VAL A 17 -8.73 7.13 -9.25
N LEU A 18 -9.25 7.28 -8.03
CA LEU A 18 -10.37 6.47 -7.54
C LEU A 18 -11.64 6.63 -8.40
N GLU A 19 -11.94 7.85 -8.84
CA GLU A 19 -13.08 8.12 -9.74
C GLU A 19 -12.89 7.44 -11.11
N HIS A 20 -11.68 7.49 -11.67
CA HIS A 20 -11.35 6.79 -12.92
C HIS A 20 -11.45 5.26 -12.77
N LEU A 21 -10.95 4.70 -11.66
CA LEU A 21 -11.05 3.28 -11.36
C LEU A 21 -12.51 2.84 -11.25
N ALA A 22 -13.35 3.63 -10.56
CA ALA A 22 -14.76 3.34 -10.41
C ALA A 22 -15.53 3.39 -11.74
N TYR A 23 -15.19 4.31 -12.64
CA TYR A 23 -15.84 4.40 -13.96
C TYR A 23 -15.60 3.16 -14.83
N GLY A 24 -14.41 2.54 -14.74
CA GLY A 24 -14.08 1.32 -15.47
C GLY A 24 -14.81 0.07 -14.98
N LEU A 25 -15.39 0.11 -13.78
CA LEU A 25 -16.18 -0.96 -13.19
C LEU A 25 -17.65 -0.70 -13.51
N ALA A 26 -18.10 -1.12 -14.69
CA ALA A 26 -19.50 -1.00 -15.11
C ALA A 26 -20.44 -1.44 -13.98
N GLN A 27 -21.20 -0.48 -13.43
CA GLN A 27 -21.92 -0.66 -12.17
C GLN A 27 -22.92 -1.82 -12.19
N PRO A 28 -22.96 -2.60 -11.10
CA PRO A 28 -24.17 -2.60 -10.30
C PRO A 28 -23.91 -2.55 -8.78
N ILE A 29 -25.01 -2.37 -8.07
CA ILE A 29 -25.17 -2.33 -6.61
C ILE A 29 -24.41 -3.50 -5.94
N ALA A 30 -23.54 -3.16 -4.99
CA ALA A 30 -22.67 -4.02 -4.20
C ALA A 30 -21.45 -4.62 -4.92
N LEU A 31 -20.38 -3.82 -5.05
CA LEU A 31 -19.06 -4.35 -5.37
C LEU A 31 -18.57 -5.27 -4.24
N PRO A 32 -18.17 -6.51 -4.55
CA PRO A 32 -17.51 -7.41 -3.60
C PRO A 32 -16.24 -6.77 -3.02
N ARG A 33 -15.88 -7.14 -1.78
CA ARG A 33 -14.62 -6.66 -1.17
C ARG A 33 -13.41 -7.04 -2.02
N GLU A 34 -13.46 -8.19 -2.68
CA GLU A 34 -12.39 -8.76 -3.50
C GLU A 34 -12.13 -7.87 -4.72
N THR A 35 -13.18 -7.35 -5.36
CA THR A 35 -13.06 -6.44 -6.50
C THR A 35 -12.44 -5.11 -6.09
N ILE A 36 -12.85 -4.55 -4.95
CA ILE A 36 -12.27 -3.30 -4.43
C ILE A 36 -10.80 -3.50 -4.10
N GLU A 37 -10.47 -4.62 -3.43
CA GLU A 37 -9.11 -5.00 -3.08
C GLU A 37 -8.23 -5.14 -4.32
N GLU A 38 -8.67 -5.91 -5.32
CA GLU A 38 -7.94 -6.15 -6.55
C GLU A 38 -7.66 -4.86 -7.32
N VAL A 39 -8.69 -4.03 -7.51
CA VAL A 39 -8.56 -2.78 -8.27
C VAL A 39 -7.61 -1.79 -7.59
N LEU A 40 -7.68 -1.69 -6.25
CA LEU A 40 -6.75 -0.85 -5.49
C LEU A 40 -5.33 -1.41 -5.53
N ARG A 41 -5.17 -2.74 -5.41
CA ARG A 41 -3.87 -3.42 -5.48
C ARG A 41 -3.19 -3.16 -6.83
N GLU A 42 -3.90 -3.38 -7.93
CA GLU A 42 -3.38 -3.11 -9.27
C GLU A 42 -3.03 -1.62 -9.45
N ALA A 43 -3.88 -0.70 -8.97
CA ALA A 43 -3.57 0.73 -9.04
C ALA A 43 -2.30 1.12 -8.27
N ILE A 44 -2.02 0.48 -7.13
CA ILE A 44 -0.79 0.69 -6.35
C ILE A 44 0.42 0.09 -7.08
N MET A 45 0.28 -1.12 -7.63
CA MET A 45 1.36 -1.82 -8.35
C MET A 45 1.74 -1.13 -9.66
N ASP A 46 0.75 -0.63 -10.39
CA ASP A 46 0.96 0.14 -11.63
C ASP A 46 1.47 1.57 -11.37
N GLY A 47 1.55 2.00 -10.10
CA GLY A 47 1.94 3.35 -9.72
C GLY A 47 0.89 4.43 -10.00
N ARG A 48 -0.35 4.05 -10.37
CA ARG A 48 -1.48 5.00 -10.49
C ARG A 48 -1.84 5.60 -9.14
N LEU A 49 -1.72 4.83 -8.08
CA LEU A 49 -1.70 5.31 -6.71
C LEU A 49 -0.24 5.34 -6.24
N GLU A 50 0.29 6.54 -6.04
CA GLU A 50 1.71 6.71 -5.75
C GLU A 50 2.01 6.40 -4.28
N PRO A 51 3.22 5.91 -3.97
CA PRO A 51 3.67 5.76 -2.60
C PRO A 51 3.57 7.05 -1.82
N GLY A 52 3.17 6.93 -0.56
CA GLY A 52 2.96 8.10 0.29
C GLY A 52 1.64 8.84 0.03
N GLU A 53 0.85 8.46 -0.97
CA GLU A 53 -0.49 9.00 -1.13
C GLU A 53 -1.41 8.57 0.00
N ARG A 54 -2.35 9.46 0.32
CA ARG A 54 -3.29 9.28 1.41
C ARG A 54 -4.63 8.80 0.88
N LEU A 55 -5.03 7.61 1.31
CA LEU A 55 -6.33 7.02 1.04
C LEU A 55 -7.24 7.12 2.27
N THR A 56 -8.54 7.28 2.04
CA THR A 56 -9.55 7.28 3.12
C THR A 56 -10.72 6.39 2.76
N GLN A 57 -11.31 5.75 3.77
CA GLN A 57 -12.49 4.90 3.57
C GLN A 57 -13.63 5.67 2.89
N GLN A 58 -13.80 6.96 3.25
CA GLN A 58 -14.86 7.80 2.70
C GLN A 58 -14.64 8.12 1.22
N ALA A 59 -13.41 8.45 0.83
CA ALA A 59 -13.07 8.73 -0.58
C ALA A 59 -13.36 7.52 -1.46
N ILE A 60 -12.93 6.33 -1.03
CA ILE A 60 -13.13 5.07 -1.75
C ILE A 60 -14.62 4.71 -1.78
N ALA A 61 -15.31 4.75 -0.64
CA ALA A 61 -16.75 4.46 -0.58
C ALA A 61 -17.57 5.38 -1.53
N ASN A 62 -17.20 6.67 -1.59
CA ASN A 62 -17.86 7.63 -2.48
C ASN A 62 -17.56 7.35 -3.95
N ALA A 63 -16.29 7.12 -4.31
CA ALA A 63 -15.89 6.87 -5.70
C ALA A 63 -16.53 5.58 -6.24
N PHE A 64 -16.46 4.49 -5.48
CA PHE A 64 -17.00 3.19 -5.86
C PHE A 64 -18.51 3.04 -5.60
N GLN A 65 -19.16 4.07 -5.03
CA GLN A 65 -20.59 4.08 -4.67
C GLN A 65 -21.04 2.87 -3.84
N VAL A 66 -20.23 2.49 -2.84
CA VAL A 66 -20.50 1.36 -1.94
C VAL A 66 -20.59 1.79 -0.48
N SER A 67 -21.14 0.91 0.36
CA SER A 67 -21.10 1.13 1.80
C SER A 67 -19.65 1.06 2.33
N ARG A 68 -19.42 1.64 3.50
CA ARG A 68 -18.08 1.66 4.14
C ARG A 68 -17.59 0.29 4.60
N MET A 69 -18.46 -0.72 4.66
CA MET A 69 -18.15 -2.05 5.17
C MET A 69 -17.18 -2.83 4.27
N PRO A 70 -17.51 -3.11 2.99
CA PRO A 70 -16.60 -3.82 2.09
C PRO A 70 -15.30 -3.05 1.86
N VAL A 71 -15.35 -1.71 1.85
CA VAL A 71 -14.16 -0.84 1.75
C VAL A 71 -13.22 -1.08 2.92
N ARG A 72 -13.75 -1.15 4.15
CA ARG A 72 -12.92 -1.37 5.34
C ARG A 72 -12.28 -2.76 5.32
N GLU A 73 -13.00 -3.77 4.86
CA GLU A 73 -12.46 -5.13 4.76
C GLU A 73 -11.38 -5.22 3.69
N ALA A 74 -11.59 -4.63 2.51
CA ALA A 74 -10.60 -4.53 1.45
C ALA A 74 -9.31 -3.83 1.94
N LEU A 75 -9.45 -2.68 2.62
CA LEU A 75 -8.31 -1.94 3.17
C LEU A 75 -7.56 -2.74 4.24
N ARG A 76 -8.28 -3.48 5.12
CA ARG A 76 -7.62 -4.35 6.11
C ARG A 76 -6.82 -5.47 5.43
N SER A 77 -7.37 -6.06 4.36
CA SER A 77 -6.66 -7.08 3.58
C SER A 77 -5.39 -6.50 2.95
N LEU A 78 -5.50 -5.34 2.29
CA LEU A 78 -4.36 -4.63 1.69
C LEU A 78 -3.30 -4.24 2.71
N GLU A 79 -3.70 -3.81 3.91
CA GLU A 79 -2.79 -3.49 5.01
C GLU A 79 -2.02 -4.74 5.49
N THR A 80 -2.72 -5.87 5.59
CA THR A 80 -2.12 -7.14 6.03
C THR A 80 -1.12 -7.67 5.00
N GLN A 81 -1.41 -7.43 3.71
CA GLN A 81 -0.50 -7.72 2.60
C GLN A 81 0.62 -6.67 2.45
N GLY A 82 0.53 -5.56 3.20
CA GLY A 82 1.55 -4.51 3.22
C GLY A 82 1.49 -3.54 2.05
N TYR A 83 0.39 -3.46 1.28
CA TYR A 83 0.15 -2.48 0.20
C TYR A 83 -0.20 -1.08 0.72
N ILE A 84 -0.67 -1.00 1.96
CA ILE A 84 -0.98 0.25 2.63
C ILE A 84 -0.60 0.16 4.11
N ALA A 85 -0.39 1.30 4.76
CA ALA A 85 -0.19 1.39 6.20
C ALA A 85 -1.25 2.30 6.84
N THR A 86 -1.81 1.92 7.99
CA THR A 86 -2.71 2.80 8.75
C THR A 86 -1.99 4.06 9.24
N GLU A 87 -2.66 5.20 9.11
CA GLU A 87 -2.24 6.49 9.66
C GLU A 87 -3.28 7.05 10.65
N TYR A 88 -2.94 8.18 11.27
CA TYR A 88 -3.85 8.94 12.12
C TYR A 88 -5.19 9.24 11.43
N HIS A 89 -6.27 9.22 12.20
CA HIS A 89 -7.63 9.57 11.77
C HIS A 89 -8.27 8.64 10.72
N LYS A 90 -8.01 7.33 10.76
CA LYS A 90 -8.64 6.34 9.87
C LYS A 90 -8.32 6.58 8.39
N SER A 91 -7.14 7.16 8.12
CA SER A 91 -6.57 7.18 6.78
C SER A 91 -5.50 6.12 6.63
N TYR A 92 -5.17 5.84 5.39
CA TYR A 92 -4.15 4.88 5.00
C TYR A 92 -3.15 5.59 4.11
N ARG A 93 -1.90 5.16 4.17
CA ARG A 93 -0.84 5.59 3.26
C ARG A 93 -0.51 4.46 2.30
N VAL A 94 -0.43 4.76 1.01
CA VAL A 94 0.01 3.80 0.00
C VAL A 94 1.49 3.47 0.20
N THR A 95 1.81 2.18 0.10
CA THR A 95 3.18 1.68 0.03
C THR A 95 3.29 0.87 -1.26
N ASN A 96 4.41 0.95 -1.99
CA ASN A 96 4.62 0.15 -3.20
C ASN A 96 5.72 -0.91 -3.02
N GLY A 97 6.18 -1.15 -1.79
CA GLY A 97 7.28 -2.08 -1.51
C GLY A 97 8.66 -1.63 -2.01
N HIS A 98 8.76 -0.56 -2.79
CA HIS A 98 10.04 0.08 -3.10
C HIS A 98 10.46 1.10 -2.04
N ASP A 99 9.50 1.77 -1.42
CA ASP A 99 9.78 2.72 -0.34
C ASP A 99 9.85 2.06 1.03
N LEU A 100 10.80 2.50 1.84
CA LEU A 100 10.91 2.09 3.23
C LEU A 100 9.62 2.51 3.97
N PRO A 101 8.86 1.56 4.52
CA PRO A 101 7.68 1.90 5.31
C PRO A 101 8.10 2.65 6.58
N GLN A 102 7.16 3.41 7.16
CA GLN A 102 7.36 4.06 8.45
C GLN A 102 7.73 3.02 9.52
N CYS A 103 8.60 3.40 10.46
CA CYS A 103 9.00 2.54 11.58
C CYS A 103 7.78 1.85 12.22
N GLY A 104 7.80 0.52 12.29
CA GLY A 104 6.75 -0.28 12.92
C GLY A 104 5.74 -0.94 11.97
N HIS A 105 5.80 -0.72 10.66
CA HIS A 105 4.93 -1.41 9.71
C HIS A 105 5.61 -2.65 9.07
N LEU A 106 5.63 -3.75 9.84
CA LEU A 106 6.26 -5.01 9.44
C LEU A 106 5.74 -5.60 8.11
N PRO A 107 4.42 -5.61 7.80
CA PRO A 107 3.94 -6.17 6.53
C PRO A 107 4.56 -5.52 5.29
N GLY A 108 4.62 -4.18 5.25
CA GLY A 108 5.27 -3.48 4.14
C GLY A 108 6.77 -3.73 4.06
N LEU A 109 7.46 -3.90 5.20
CA LEU A 109 8.90 -4.25 5.20
C LEU A 109 9.12 -5.63 4.58
N LEU A 110 8.33 -6.62 5.01
CA LEU A 110 8.43 -7.98 4.50
C LEU A 110 8.12 -8.03 3.00
N ARG A 111 7.12 -7.26 2.55
CA ARG A 111 6.81 -7.15 1.13
C ARG A 111 7.95 -6.53 0.32
N CYS A 112 8.54 -5.43 0.79
CA CYS A 112 9.70 -4.80 0.17
C CYS A 112 10.87 -5.79 -0.03
N VAL A 113 11.18 -6.55 1.02
CA VAL A 113 12.21 -7.60 0.98
C VAL A 113 11.83 -8.71 -0.02
N ALA A 114 10.58 -9.16 0.00
CA ALA A 114 10.09 -10.21 -0.90
C ALA A 114 10.14 -9.77 -2.38
N GLU A 115 9.68 -8.55 -2.69
CA GLU A 115 9.69 -7.98 -4.04
C GLU A 115 11.12 -7.79 -4.56
N ARG A 116 12.05 -7.35 -3.70
CA ARG A 116 13.46 -7.29 -4.07
C ARG A 116 14.01 -8.69 -4.38
N HIS A 117 13.67 -9.69 -3.58
CA HIS A 117 14.10 -11.06 -3.81
C HIS A 117 13.54 -11.66 -5.12
N THR A 118 12.30 -11.35 -5.50
CA THR A 118 11.71 -11.85 -6.77
C THR A 118 12.31 -11.20 -8.01
N GLN A 119 12.84 -9.97 -7.90
CA GLN A 119 13.55 -9.27 -8.99
C GLN A 119 14.95 -9.85 -9.26
N LEU A 120 15.53 -10.59 -8.32
CA LEU A 120 16.82 -11.25 -8.51
C LEU A 120 16.61 -12.52 -9.35
N GLY A 121 17.15 -12.52 -10.57
CA GLY A 121 16.95 -13.62 -11.53
C GLY A 121 17.88 -14.82 -11.31
N ASP A 122 19.07 -14.60 -10.77
CA ASP A 122 20.11 -15.62 -10.61
C ASP A 122 20.32 -16.02 -9.13
N LEU A 123 20.88 -17.23 -8.94
CA LEU A 123 21.07 -17.81 -7.61
C LEU A 123 22.13 -17.06 -6.79
N GLU A 124 23.17 -16.55 -7.44
CA GLU A 124 24.26 -15.84 -6.77
C GLU A 124 23.75 -14.53 -6.14
N SER A 125 22.98 -13.75 -6.90
CA SER A 125 22.34 -12.53 -6.42
C SER A 125 21.36 -12.80 -5.28
N LYS A 126 20.57 -13.88 -5.36
CA LYS A 126 19.64 -14.26 -4.27
C LYS A 126 20.39 -14.60 -3.00
N VAL A 127 21.44 -15.43 -3.07
CA VAL A 127 22.28 -15.79 -1.92
C VAL A 127 22.99 -14.56 -1.35
N ALA A 128 23.48 -13.65 -2.19
CA ALA A 128 24.10 -12.40 -1.75
C ALA A 128 23.09 -11.53 -0.96
N PHE A 129 21.85 -11.42 -1.45
CA PHE A 129 20.79 -10.68 -0.76
C PHE A 129 20.36 -11.34 0.55
N GLU A 130 20.23 -12.67 0.59
CA GLU A 130 19.96 -13.41 1.83
C GLU A 130 21.05 -13.19 2.88
N ASN A 131 22.32 -13.25 2.47
CA ASN A 131 23.45 -12.97 3.36
C ASN A 131 23.45 -11.51 3.86
N GLU A 132 23.08 -10.55 3.00
CA GLU A 132 22.90 -9.16 3.39
C GLU A 132 21.83 -9.01 4.48
N ILE A 133 20.66 -9.65 4.29
CA ILE A 133 19.57 -9.66 5.28
C ILE A 133 20.07 -10.24 6.62
N LEU A 134 20.70 -11.42 6.59
CA LEU A 134 21.21 -12.08 7.80
C LEU A 134 22.24 -11.21 8.52
N HIS A 135 23.11 -10.54 7.77
CA HIS A 135 24.09 -9.61 8.31
C HIS A 135 23.46 -8.39 8.98
N VAL A 136 22.43 -7.80 8.36
CA VAL A 136 21.69 -6.67 8.97
C VAL A 136 20.96 -7.14 10.23
N LEU A 137 20.25 -8.27 10.18
CA LEU A 137 19.53 -8.82 11.33
C LEU A 137 20.47 -9.15 12.49
N GLY A 138 21.67 -9.70 12.21
CA GLY A 138 22.69 -9.97 13.22
C GLY A 138 23.26 -8.72 13.90
N ARG A 139 23.07 -7.53 13.31
CA ARG A 139 23.47 -6.24 13.88
C ARG A 139 22.37 -5.55 14.68
N LEU A 140 21.13 -5.99 14.56
CA LEU A 140 20.02 -5.42 15.31
C LEU A 140 20.18 -5.77 16.79
N ARG A 141 20.20 -4.75 17.65
CA ARG A 141 20.05 -4.99 19.09
C ARG A 141 18.56 -5.14 19.38
N PRO A 142 18.14 -6.14 20.17
CA PRO A 142 16.77 -6.18 20.66
C PRO A 142 16.53 -4.88 21.44
N THR A 143 15.55 -4.09 21.01
CA THR A 143 15.06 -2.96 21.78
C THR A 143 14.45 -3.52 23.06
N PRO A 144 14.96 -3.18 24.26
CA PRO A 144 14.28 -3.56 25.50
C PRO A 144 12.93 -2.86 25.51
N CYS A 145 11.86 -3.67 25.56
CA CYS A 145 10.49 -3.20 25.72
C CYS A 145 10.29 -2.58 27.10
#